data_AF-A0A6F8PUI2-F1
#
_entry.id   AF-A0A6F8PUI2-F1
#
_cell.length_a   1.000
_cell.length_b   1.000
_cell.length_c   1.000
_cell.angle_alpha   90.00
_cell.angle_beta   90.00
_cell.angle_gamma   90.00
#
_symmetry.space_group_name_H-M   'P 1'
#
loop_
_entity.id
_entity.type
_entity.pdbx_description
1 polymer ?
#
loop_
_entity_poly.entity_id
_entity_poly.type
_entity_poly.pdbx_seq_one_letter_code
_entity_poly.pdbx_strand_id
1 'polypeptide(L)'
;MIKDYQDLQQLVSSAGVIFSEQNPTYQFEFSQAENGACTLLEKKSGKKFVFMLAKLGAELKLGFAFYDANEPQPDWIDDVLASGSTTKTLCQLLESEFV
;
A
#
# COMPACT_ATOMS: atom_id res chain seq x y z
N MET A 1 -5.28 12.65 -6.01
CA MET A 1 -4.21 13.41 -5.33
C MET A 1 -4.47 13.27 -3.86
N ILE A 2 -3.52 12.71 -3.11
CA ILE A 2 -3.70 12.43 -1.69
C ILE A 2 -3.54 13.72 -0.87
N LYS A 3 -4.56 14.10 -0.11
CA LYS A 3 -4.58 15.30 0.75
C LYS A 3 -4.68 14.93 2.23
N ASP A 4 -5.21 13.77 2.54
CA ASP A 4 -5.38 13.27 3.90
C ASP A 4 -5.39 11.72 3.95
N TYR A 5 -5.57 11.18 5.15
CA TYR A 5 -5.61 9.74 5.40
C TYR A 5 -6.79 9.03 4.72
N GLN A 6 -7.90 9.73 4.47
CA GLN A 6 -9.06 9.14 3.80
C GLN A 6 -8.77 8.94 2.31
N ASP A 7 -8.07 9.88 1.68
CA ASP A 7 -7.58 9.72 0.31
C ASP A 7 -6.61 8.54 0.20
N LEU A 8 -5.70 8.36 1.18
CA LEU A 8 -4.81 7.20 1.21
C LEU A 8 -5.60 5.89 1.34
N GLN A 9 -6.56 5.84 2.26
CA GLN A 9 -7.40 4.66 2.47
C GLN A 9 -8.09 4.24 1.17
N GLN A 10 -8.78 5.18 0.52
CA GLN A 10 -9.48 4.92 -0.74
C GLN A 10 -8.52 4.45 -1.83
N LEU A 11 -7.34 5.07 -1.92
CA LEU A 11 -6.33 4.71 -2.91
C LEU A 11 -5.84 3.27 -2.71
N VAL A 12 -5.44 2.92 -1.49
CA VAL A 12 -4.88 1.60 -1.15
C VAL A 12 -5.95 0.51 -1.28
N SER A 13 -7.16 0.74 -0.75
CA SER A 13 -8.25 -0.24 -0.86
C SER A 13 -8.63 -0.48 -2.32
N SER A 14 -8.70 0.58 -3.14
CA SER A 14 -9.03 0.45 -4.57
C SER A 14 -7.93 -0.27 -5.34
N ALA A 15 -6.66 -0.02 -5.03
CA ALA A 15 -5.54 -0.71 -5.68
C ALA A 15 -5.58 -2.22 -5.41
N GLY A 16 -5.82 -2.62 -4.15
CA GLY A 16 -5.96 -4.02 -3.78
C GLY A 16 -7.11 -4.73 -4.52
N VAL A 17 -8.26 -4.07 -4.65
CA VAL A 17 -9.42 -4.61 -5.40
C VAL A 17 -9.08 -4.74 -6.89
N ILE A 18 -8.63 -3.67 -7.53
CA ILE A 18 -8.30 -3.67 -8.96
C ILE A 18 -7.24 -4.72 -9.28
N PHE A 19 -6.19 -4.81 -8.47
CA PHE A 19 -5.13 -5.79 -8.68
C PHE A 19 -5.66 -7.22 -8.53
N SER A 20 -6.51 -7.50 -7.54
CA SER A 20 -7.11 -8.82 -7.35
C SER A 20 -8.05 -9.20 -8.50
N GLU A 21 -8.77 -8.24 -9.07
CA GLU A 21 -9.61 -8.45 -10.26
C GLU A 21 -8.78 -8.76 -11.52
N GLN A 22 -7.64 -8.07 -11.68
CA GLN A 22 -6.71 -8.29 -12.80
C GLN A 22 -5.88 -9.56 -12.65
N ASN A 23 -5.59 -9.97 -11.41
CA ASN A 23 -4.78 -11.13 -11.08
C ASN A 23 -5.49 -12.03 -10.04
N PRO A 24 -6.49 -12.84 -10.45
CA PRO A 24 -7.33 -13.62 -9.51
C PRO A 24 -6.59 -14.61 -8.61
N THR A 25 -5.32 -14.89 -8.92
CA THR A 25 -4.43 -15.70 -8.07
C THR A 25 -4.16 -15.04 -6.73
N TYR A 26 -4.09 -13.71 -6.67
CA TYR A 26 -3.78 -12.95 -5.47
C TYR A 26 -5.05 -12.33 -4.91
N GLN A 27 -5.28 -12.52 -3.62
CA GLN A 27 -6.43 -11.92 -2.93
C GLN A 27 -5.92 -11.09 -1.77
N PHE A 28 -6.23 -9.79 -1.82
CA PHE A 28 -5.78 -8.86 -0.79
C PHE A 28 -6.88 -8.58 0.25
N GLU A 29 -6.46 -8.52 1.50
CA GLU A 29 -7.24 -7.98 2.61
C GLU A 29 -6.73 -6.59 2.96
N PHE A 30 -7.65 -5.62 2.98
CA PHE A 30 -7.37 -4.27 3.42
C PHE A 30 -7.66 -4.12 4.91
N SER A 31 -6.76 -3.48 5.65
CA SER A 31 -6.99 -3.03 7.02
C SER A 31 -6.35 -1.68 7.29
N GLN A 32 -6.85 -0.99 8.31
CA GLN A 32 -6.34 0.32 8.73
C GLN A 32 -6.07 0.31 10.23
N ALA A 33 -4.91 0.81 10.64
CA ALA A 33 -4.54 1.00 12.04
C ALA A 33 -4.99 2.39 12.55
N GLU A 34 -5.10 2.53 13.88
CA GLU A 34 -5.53 3.79 14.52
C GLU A 34 -4.64 4.99 14.18
N ASN A 35 -3.35 4.74 13.87
CA ASN A 35 -2.40 5.77 13.46
C ASN A 35 -2.53 6.17 11.97
N GLY A 36 -3.55 5.67 11.26
CA GLY A 36 -3.79 5.97 9.85
C GLY A 36 -2.98 5.12 8.87
N ALA A 37 -2.15 4.18 9.34
CA ALA A 37 -1.47 3.25 8.45
C ALA A 37 -2.46 2.30 7.78
N CYS A 38 -2.31 2.12 6.47
CA CYS A 38 -3.12 1.26 5.63
C CYS A 38 -2.32 0.00 5.28
N THR A 39 -2.89 -1.19 5.45
CA THR A 39 -2.23 -2.46 5.15
C THR A 39 -2.97 -3.20 4.05
N LEU A 40 -2.24 -3.73 3.07
CA LEU A 40 -2.71 -4.74 2.13
C LEU A 40 -1.98 -6.05 2.43
N LEU A 41 -2.72 -7.06 2.87
CA LEU A 41 -2.21 -8.40 3.15
C LEU A 41 -2.67 -9.36 2.05
N GLU A 42 -1.75 -10.06 1.39
CA GLU A 42 -2.10 -11.12 0.46
C GLU A 42 -2.39 -12.41 1.23
N LYS A 43 -3.61 -12.95 1.05
CA LYS A 43 -4.14 -14.00 1.92
C LYS A 43 -3.43 -15.35 1.81
N LYS A 44 -2.83 -15.67 0.66
CA LYS A 44 -2.21 -16.99 0.44
C LYS A 44 -0.77 -17.05 0.95
N SER A 45 0.01 -16.03 0.61
CA SER A 45 1.43 -15.93 0.95
C SER A 45 1.65 -15.33 2.33
N GLY A 46 0.75 -14.47 2.81
CA GLY A 46 0.96 -13.71 4.05
C GLY A 46 1.92 -12.53 3.89
N LYS A 47 2.40 -12.25 2.67
CA LYS A 47 3.14 -11.04 2.33
C LYS A 47 2.23 -9.82 2.49
N LYS A 48 2.79 -8.69 2.91
CA LYS A 48 1.99 -7.46 3.09
C LYS A 48 2.75 -6.20 2.71
N PHE A 49 1.98 -5.21 2.29
CA PHE A 49 2.41 -3.82 2.24
C PHE A 49 1.75 -3.03 3.35
N VAL A 50 2.53 -2.16 3.99
CA VAL A 50 2.03 -1.15 4.93
C VAL A 50 2.33 0.22 4.32
N PHE A 51 1.30 1.04 4.19
CA PHE A 51 1.34 2.40 3.65
C PHE A 51 1.04 3.41 4.74
N MET A 52 1.77 4.52 4.77
CA MET A 52 1.56 5.58 5.74
C MET A 52 1.78 6.95 5.10
N LEU A 53 0.90 7.91 5.43
CA LEU A 53 1.14 9.30 5.09
C LEU A 53 2.02 9.96 6.14
N ALA A 54 3.04 10.67 5.68
CA ALA A 54 3.89 11.52 6.49
C ALA A 54 3.80 12.96 5.98
N LYS A 55 3.72 13.91 6.91
CA LYS A 55 3.78 15.35 6.60
C LYS A 55 5.20 15.85 6.87
N LEU A 56 5.88 16.30 5.82
CA LEU A 56 7.22 16.88 5.87
C LEU A 56 7.12 18.37 5.53
N GLY A 57 6.91 19.19 6.57
CA GLY A 57 6.68 20.63 6.40
C GLY A 57 5.38 20.93 5.65
N ALA A 58 5.51 21.46 4.43
CA ALA A 58 4.39 21.74 3.54
C ALA A 58 4.02 20.56 2.62
N GLU A 59 4.86 19.53 2.55
CA GLU A 59 4.69 18.40 1.64
C GLU A 59 4.06 17.20 2.33
N LEU A 60 3.25 16.45 1.58
CA LEU A 60 2.75 15.14 1.97
C LEU A 60 3.53 14.07 1.21
N LYS A 61 4.09 13.12 1.97
CA LYS A 61 4.77 11.95 1.44
C LYS A 61 3.98 10.69 1.76
N LEU A 62 3.98 9.76 0.82
CA LEU A 62 3.47 8.42 1.00
C LEU A 62 4.66 7.49 1.20
N GLY A 63 4.86 7.04 2.43
CA GLY A 63 5.80 5.97 2.75
C GLY A 63 5.12 4.61 2.63
N PHE A 64 5.87 3.61 2.21
CA PHE A 64 5.43 2.22 2.18
C PHE A 64 6.54 1.26 2.54
N ALA A 65 6.16 0.15 3.15
CA ALA A 65 7.06 -0.90 3.58
C ALA A 65 6.51 -2.25 3.13
N PHE A 66 7.36 -3.05 2.50
CA PHE A 66 7.06 -4.42 2.11
C PHE A 66 7.57 -5.39 3.16
N TYR A 67 6.78 -6.43 3.45
CA TYR A 67 7.13 -7.51 4.37
C TYR A 67 6.88 -8.84 3.65
N ASP A 68 7.91 -9.68 3.60
CA ASP A 68 7.71 -11.09 3.25
C ASP A 68 6.85 -11.81 4.30
N ALA A 69 6.42 -13.02 3.93
CA ALA A 69 5.57 -13.86 4.73
C ALA A 69 6.14 -14.13 6.13
N ASN A 70 5.40 -13.73 7.16
CA ASN A 70 5.73 -13.96 8.58
C ASN A 70 6.98 -13.23 9.10
N GLU A 71 7.50 -12.24 8.36
CA GLU A 71 8.63 -11.45 8.83
C GLU A 71 8.15 -10.31 9.76
N PRO A 72 8.77 -10.13 10.95
CA PRO A 72 8.42 -9.05 11.87
C PRO A 72 8.97 -7.70 11.42
N GLN A 73 9.94 -7.69 10.50
CA GLN A 73 10.60 -6.51 9.96
C GLN A 73 10.34 -6.41 8.46
N PRO A 74 10.30 -5.19 7.90
CA PRO A 74 10.14 -5.03 6.47
C PRO A 74 11.42 -5.44 5.74
N ASP A 75 11.29 -6.08 4.57
CA ASP A 75 12.43 -6.35 3.70
C ASP A 75 12.99 -5.06 3.12
N TRP A 76 12.10 -4.13 2.80
CA TRP A 76 12.46 -2.82 2.31
C TRP A 76 11.37 -1.78 2.61
N ILE A 77 11.80 -0.51 2.64
CA ILE A 77 10.97 0.66 2.92
C ILE A 77 11.34 1.73 1.90
N ASP A 78 10.34 2.42 1.33
CA ASP A 78 10.56 3.55 0.43
C ASP A 78 9.47 4.63 0.61
N ASP A 79 9.70 5.82 0.07
CA ASP A 79 8.76 6.93 0.10
C ASP A 79 8.70 7.72 -1.20
N VAL A 80 7.50 8.20 -1.54
CA VAL A 80 7.27 9.03 -2.73
C VAL A 80 6.44 10.27 -2.38
N LEU A 81 6.47 11.27 -3.26
CA LEU A 81 5.54 12.40 -3.17
C LEU A 81 4.10 11.90 -3.34
N ALA A 82 3.25 12.18 -2.35
CA ALA A 82 1.87 11.71 -2.31
C ALA A 82 1.01 12.30 -3.46
N SER A 83 1.44 13.43 -4.03
CA SER A 83 0.79 14.07 -5.18
C SER A 83 0.89 13.26 -6.47
N GLY A 84 1.93 12.43 -6.61
CA GLY A 84 2.16 11.54 -7.77
C GLY A 84 1.52 10.16 -7.63
N SER A 85 1.06 9.80 -6.43
CA SER A 85 0.51 8.47 -6.16
C SER A 85 -0.92 8.32 -6.72
N THR A 86 -1.10 7.29 -7.52
CA THR A 86 -2.37 6.89 -8.15
C THR A 86 -2.61 5.40 -7.98
N THR A 87 -3.84 4.96 -8.25
CA THR A 87 -4.15 3.52 -8.16
C THR A 87 -3.29 2.71 -9.10
N LYS A 88 -2.98 3.26 -10.30
CA LYS A 88 -2.06 2.65 -11.26
C LYS A 88 -0.67 2.44 -10.68
N THR A 89 -0.08 3.45 -10.03
CA THR A 89 1.27 3.32 -9.46
C THR A 89 1.30 2.30 -8.32
N LEU A 90 0.24 2.21 -7.51
CA LEU A 90 0.15 1.19 -6.46
C LEU A 90 -0.05 -0.21 -7.06
N CYS A 91 -0.86 -0.37 -8.11
CA CYS A 91 -0.98 -1.65 -8.80
C CYS A 91 0.36 -2.09 -9.39
N GLN A 92 1.13 -1.18 -10.01
CA GLN A 92 2.47 -1.48 -10.52
C GLN A 92 3.44 -1.91 -9.41
N LEU A 93 3.31 -1.32 -8.21
CA LEU A 93 4.09 -1.75 -7.06
C LEU A 93 3.66 -3.15 -6.56
N LEU A 94 2.38 -3.46 -6.58
CA LEU A 94 1.91 -4.82 -6.29
C LEU A 94 2.39 -5.82 -7.35
N GLU A 95 2.42 -5.42 -8.64
CA GLU A 95 2.96 -6.27 -9.70
C GLU A 95 4.44 -6.60 -9.45
N SER A 96 5.28 -5.64 -9.03
CA SER A 96 6.73 -5.88 -8.87
C SER A 96 7.10 -6.89 -7.77
N GLU A 97 6.28 -7.03 -6.72
CA GLU A 97 6.59 -7.89 -5.57
C GLU A 97 5.84 -9.23 -5.58
N PHE A 98 4.70 -9.29 -6.29
CA PHE A 98 3.84 -10.47 -6.29
C PHE A 98 3.89 -11.26 -7.59
N VAL A 99 4.25 -10.65 -8.73
CA VAL A 99 4.30 -11.28 -10.06
C VAL A 99 5.74 -11.40 -10.55
#